data_AF-W3V8H4-F1
#
_entry.id   AF-W3V8H4-F1
#
_cell.length_a   1.000
_cell.length_b   1.000
_cell.length_c   1.000
_cell.angle_alpha   90.00
_cell.angle_beta   90.00
_cell.angle_gamma   90.00
#
_symmetry.space_group_name_H-M   'P 1'
#
loop_
_entity.id
_entity.type
_entity.pdbx_description
1 polymer ?
#
loop_
_entity_poly.entity_id
_entity_poly.type
_entity_poly.pdbx_seq_one_letter_code
_entity_poly.pdbx_strand_id
1 'polypeptide(L)'
;MKCQKAPILGIPGHDTQPVAAALAGIAQKLRAMAYVNAYGCKTISEAINYRNNFNQRELILLWPDFRSWDMVKNNESIAYATARALGLRAKIDEETG
;
A
#
# COMPACT_ATOMS: atom_id res chain seq x y z
N MET A 1 -4.41 -27.94 -11.64
CA MET A 1 -5.07 -26.92 -10.81
C MET A 1 -4.01 -25.89 -10.45
N LYS A 2 -3.83 -24.83 -11.26
CA LYS A 2 -2.84 -23.78 -10.95
C LYS A 2 -3.39 -23.03 -9.75
N CYS A 3 -2.71 -23.13 -8.61
CA CYS A 3 -2.99 -22.31 -7.44
C CYS A 3 -2.89 -20.84 -7.88
N GLN A 4 -4.01 -20.13 -7.96
CA GLN A 4 -4.04 -18.77 -8.48
C GLN A 4 -3.43 -17.85 -7.41
N LYS A 5 -2.16 -17.47 -7.61
CA LYS A 5 -1.35 -16.57 -6.76
C LYS A 5 -2.20 -15.35 -6.41
N ALA A 6 -2.31 -15.02 -5.11
CA ALA A 6 -3.20 -13.95 -4.66
C ALA A 6 -2.80 -12.62 -5.32
N PRO A 7 -3.72 -11.90 -5.99
CA PRO A 7 -3.38 -10.62 -6.61
C PRO A 7 -2.99 -9.61 -5.53
N ILE A 8 -1.88 -8.90 -5.72
CA ILE A 8 -1.49 -7.75 -4.88
C ILE A 8 -1.85 -6.46 -5.60
N LEU A 9 -2.44 -5.51 -4.88
CA LEU A 9 -2.91 -4.24 -5.44
C LEU A 9 -2.39 -3.07 -4.59
N GLY A 10 -2.12 -1.94 -5.22
CA GLY A 10 -1.83 -0.69 -4.52
C GLY A 10 -1.65 0.46 -5.50
N ILE A 11 -1.83 1.69 -5.01
CA ILE A 11 -1.81 2.90 -5.84
C ILE A 11 -0.81 3.90 -5.23
N PRO A 12 0.50 3.73 -5.50
CA PRO A 12 1.54 4.54 -4.89
C PRO A 12 1.33 6.04 -5.16
N GLY A 13 1.24 6.83 -4.09
CA GLY A 13 1.14 8.28 -4.17
C GLY A 13 -0.26 8.85 -4.41
N HIS A 14 -1.28 8.01 -4.56
CA HIS A 14 -2.68 8.46 -4.73
C HIS A 14 -3.67 7.70 -3.83
N ASP A 15 -3.22 7.24 -2.67
CA ASP A 15 -3.99 6.50 -1.66
C ASP A 15 -4.94 7.38 -0.83
N THR A 16 -5.66 8.31 -1.45
CA THR A 16 -6.68 9.12 -0.74
C THR A 16 -7.78 8.22 -0.14
N GLN A 17 -8.46 8.67 0.92
CA GLN A 17 -9.54 7.91 1.56
C GLN A 17 -10.58 7.30 0.60
N PRO A 18 -11.16 8.05 -0.38
CA PRO A 18 -12.13 7.47 -1.30
C PRO A 18 -11.51 6.44 -2.25
N VAL A 19 -10.25 6.63 -2.66
CA VAL A 19 -9.52 5.69 -3.50
C VAL A 19 -9.22 4.40 -2.74
N ALA A 20 -8.77 4.51 -1.49
CA ALA A 20 -8.53 3.37 -0.62
C ALA A 20 -9.82 2.56 -0.35
N ALA A 21 -10.95 3.23 -0.15
CA ALA A 21 -12.24 2.56 0.03
C ALA A 21 -12.69 1.81 -1.23
N ALA A 22 -12.53 2.42 -2.42
CA ALA A 22 -12.83 1.75 -3.69
C ALA A 22 -11.90 0.55 -3.92
N LEU A 23 -10.61 0.70 -3.60
CA LEU A 23 -9.63 -0.37 -3.71
C LEU A 23 -9.96 -1.54 -2.78
N ALA A 24 -10.43 -1.27 -1.55
CA ALA A 24 -10.89 -2.30 -0.63
C ALA A 24 -12.06 -3.11 -1.21
N GLY A 25 -13.03 -2.44 -1.85
CA GLY A 25 -14.16 -3.10 -2.51
C GLY A 25 -13.74 -3.96 -3.71
N ILE A 26 -12.75 -3.52 -4.48
CA ILE A 26 -12.19 -4.31 -5.60
C ILE A 26 -11.39 -5.51 -5.05
N ALA A 27 -10.60 -5.30 -4.00
CA ALA A 27 -9.77 -6.33 -3.39
C ALA A 27 -10.60 -7.50 -2.86
N GLN A 28 -11.74 -7.21 -2.22
CA GLN A 28 -12.67 -8.25 -1.77
C GLN A 28 -13.22 -9.11 -2.91
N LYS A 29 -13.57 -8.48 -4.05
CA LYS A 29 -14.09 -9.21 -5.22
C LYS A 29 -13.03 -10.12 -5.84
N LEU A 30 -11.80 -9.63 -5.92
CA LEU A 30 -10.68 -10.35 -6.55
C LEU A 30 -9.96 -11.32 -5.60
N ARG A 31 -10.34 -11.34 -4.31
CA ARG A 31 -9.59 -12.04 -3.24
C ARG A 31 -8.11 -11.61 -3.22
N ALA A 32 -7.89 -10.32 -3.42
CA ALA A 32 -6.59 -9.69 -3.51
C ALA A 32 -6.22 -9.01 -2.18
N MET A 33 -4.92 -8.79 -1.95
CA MET A 33 -4.43 -7.98 -0.84
C MET A 33 -4.09 -6.57 -1.35
N ALA A 34 -4.73 -5.55 -0.78
CA ALA A 34 -4.52 -4.15 -1.12
C ALA A 34 -3.57 -3.48 -0.12
N TYR A 35 -2.50 -2.88 -0.61
CA TYR A 35 -1.55 -2.09 0.16
C TYR A 35 -1.83 -0.61 -0.05
N VAL A 36 -2.09 0.10 1.04
CA VAL A 36 -2.52 1.51 1.03
C VAL A 36 -1.64 2.29 2.01
N ASN A 37 -1.15 3.44 1.60
CA ASN A 37 -0.45 4.35 2.49
C ASN A 37 -1.45 5.25 3.24
N ALA A 38 -1.14 5.64 4.49
CA ALA A 38 -1.89 6.69 5.18
C ALA A 38 -1.60 8.07 4.55
N TYR A 39 -2.33 8.38 3.47
CA TYR A 39 -2.05 9.53 2.61
C TYR A 39 -2.13 10.85 3.38
N GLY A 40 -1.05 11.64 3.30
CA GLY A 40 -0.99 12.97 3.90
C GLY A 40 -0.87 13.00 5.44
N CYS A 41 -0.79 11.85 6.11
CA CYS A 41 -0.65 11.78 7.56
C CYS A 41 0.80 12.06 7.96
N LYS A 42 1.03 13.17 8.69
CA LYS A 42 2.36 13.54 9.19
C LYS A 42 2.62 13.01 10.58
N THR A 43 1.55 12.79 11.35
CA THR A 43 1.63 12.31 12.73
C THR A 43 1.04 10.90 12.87
N ILE A 44 1.48 10.20 13.92
CA ILE A 44 0.94 8.88 14.27
C ILE A 44 -0.55 8.95 14.59
N SER A 45 -1.00 10.03 15.25
CA SER A 45 -2.41 10.22 15.60
C SER A 45 -3.32 10.30 14.37
N GLU A 46 -2.89 11.05 13.34
CA GLU A 46 -3.60 11.12 12.07
C GLU A 46 -3.65 9.76 11.36
N ALA A 47 -2.54 9.00 11.39
CA ALA A 47 -2.50 7.66 10.80
C ALA A 47 -3.44 6.67 11.53
N ILE A 48 -3.56 6.76 12.87
CA ILE A 48 -4.51 5.96 13.65
C ILE A 48 -5.95 6.34 13.28
N ASN A 49 -6.25 7.64 13.19
CA ASN A 49 -7.57 8.11 12.77
C ASN A 49 -7.91 7.66 11.35
N TYR A 50 -6.92 7.66 10.44
CA TYR A 50 -7.08 7.16 9.08
C TYR A 50 -7.40 5.66 9.09
N ARG A 51 -6.68 4.85 9.88
CA ARG A 51 -6.93 3.42 10.05
C ARG A 51 -8.36 3.12 10.51
N ASN A 52 -8.92 3.93 11.41
CA ASN A 52 -10.27 3.71 11.95
C ASN A 52 -11.37 3.76 10.88
N ASN A 53 -11.10 4.32 9.70
CA ASN A 53 -12.05 4.35 8.59
C ASN A 53 -12.17 3.00 7.85
N PHE A 54 -11.27 2.05 8.11
CA PHE A 54 -11.17 0.79 7.39
C PHE A 54 -11.24 -0.39 8.35
N ASN A 55 -11.96 -1.44 7.96
CA ASN A 55 -12.10 -2.69 8.73
C ASN A 55 -12.02 -3.94 7.82
N GLN A 56 -11.56 -3.78 6.59
CA GLN A 56 -11.45 -4.84 5.60
C GLN A 56 -10.18 -5.64 5.86
N ARG A 57 -10.29 -6.98 5.87
CA ARG A 57 -9.17 -7.90 6.13
C ARG A 57 -8.13 -7.88 5.00
N GLU A 58 -8.59 -7.54 3.81
CA GLU A 58 -7.83 -7.48 2.57
C GLU A 58 -6.97 -6.21 2.46
N LEU A 59 -7.14 -5.23 3.37
CA LEU A 59 -6.43 -3.94 3.31
C LEU A 59 -5.31 -3.89 4.33
N ILE A 60 -4.09 -3.65 3.85
CA ILE A 60 -2.89 -3.43 4.65
C ILE A 60 -2.53 -1.94 4.57
N LEU A 61 -2.60 -1.28 5.73
CA LEU A 61 -2.20 0.11 5.90
C LEU A 61 -0.70 0.20 6.20
N LEU A 62 0.02 1.04 5.46
CA LEU A 62 1.43 1.35 5.67
C LEU A 62 1.61 2.82 6.05
N TRP A 63 2.53 3.08 6.98
CA TRP A 63 2.99 4.41 7.39
C TRP A 63 4.28 4.24 8.21
N PRO A 64 5.29 5.14 8.13
CA PRO A 64 5.41 6.30 7.23
C PRO A 64 6.01 5.93 5.86
N ASP A 65 6.01 6.89 4.93
CA ASP A 65 6.77 6.80 3.69
C ASP A 65 8.28 6.96 3.93
N PHE A 66 9.08 6.38 3.02
CA PHE A 66 10.52 6.53 3.02
C PHE A 66 10.95 7.81 2.30
N ARG A 67 12.14 8.31 2.62
CA ARG A 67 12.81 9.36 1.84
C ARG A 67 13.99 8.77 1.09
N SER A 68 14.16 9.16 -0.15
CA SER A 68 15.29 8.72 -0.99
C SER A 68 15.82 9.91 -1.78
N TRP A 69 17.15 9.95 -1.93
CA TRP A 69 17.81 10.97 -2.73
C TRP A 69 17.55 10.75 -4.23
N ASP A 70 16.95 11.72 -4.90
CA ASP A 70 16.75 11.69 -6.35
C ASP A 70 17.93 12.41 -7.04
N MET A 71 18.75 11.66 -7.78
CA MET A 71 19.92 12.21 -8.49
C MET A 71 19.55 13.14 -9.65
N VAL A 72 18.34 13.02 -10.20
CA VAL A 72 17.89 13.88 -11.32
C VAL A 72 17.44 15.24 -10.80
N LYS A 73 16.74 15.27 -9.66
CA LYS A 73 16.27 16.50 -9.01
C LYS A 73 17.25 17.08 -7.99
N ASN A 74 18.31 16.34 -7.68
CA ASN A 74 19.32 16.66 -6.67
C ASN A 74 18.71 17.09 -5.33
N ASN A 75 17.65 16.41 -4.91
CA ASN A 75 16.90 16.71 -3.69
C ASN A 75 16.30 15.42 -3.10
N GLU A 76 15.91 15.48 -1.83
CA GLU A 76 15.13 14.41 -1.19
C GLU A 76 13.75 14.28 -1.88
N SER A 77 13.44 13.07 -2.29
CA SER A 77 12.14 12.69 -2.88
C SER A 77 11.45 11.64 -2.01
N ILE A 78 10.12 11.61 -2.08
CA ILE A 78 9.32 10.61 -1.38
C ILE A 78 9.47 9.27 -2.11
N ALA A 79 9.96 8.26 -1.39
CA ALA A 79 9.96 6.88 -1.84
C ALA A 79 8.76 6.17 -1.22
N TYR A 80 7.72 5.97 -2.03
CA TYR A 80 6.45 5.40 -1.59
C TYR A 80 6.62 4.03 -0.94
N ALA A 81 6.16 3.90 0.31
CA ALA A 81 6.22 2.66 1.08
C ALA A 81 5.37 1.56 0.43
N THR A 82 4.23 1.92 -0.18
CA THR A 82 3.34 1.00 -0.89
C THR A 82 4.02 0.30 -2.06
N ALA A 83 4.74 1.04 -2.90
CA ALA A 83 5.46 0.45 -4.05
C ALA A 83 6.53 -0.56 -3.60
N ARG A 84 7.27 -0.23 -2.54
CA ARG A 84 8.31 -1.12 -1.99
C ARG A 84 7.71 -2.36 -1.34
N ALA A 85 6.64 -2.20 -0.56
CA ALA A 85 5.95 -3.31 0.08
C ALA A 85 5.37 -4.29 -0.96
N LEU A 86 4.79 -3.79 -2.04
CA LEU A 86 4.30 -4.62 -3.14
C LEU A 86 5.42 -5.42 -3.80
N GLY A 87 6.55 -4.78 -4.13
CA GLY A 87 7.70 -5.48 -4.71
C GLY A 87 8.28 -6.55 -3.78
N LEU A 88 8.38 -6.22 -2.48
CA LEU A 88 8.86 -7.16 -1.48
C LEU A 88 7.89 -8.34 -1.29
N ARG A 89 6.59 -8.06 -1.33
CA ARG A 89 5.56 -9.10 -1.26
C ARG A 89 5.64 -10.03 -2.47
N ALA A 90 5.75 -9.47 -3.66
CA ALA A 90 5.92 -10.25 -4.89
C ALA A 90 7.17 -11.14 -4.83
N LYS A 91 8.27 -10.63 -4.26
CA LYS A 91 9.50 -11.41 -4.04
C LYS A 91 9.28 -12.56 -3.05
N ILE A 92 8.66 -12.30 -1.90
CA ILE A 92 8.34 -13.33 -0.90
C ILE A 92 7.45 -14.42 -1.53
N ASP A 93 6.43 -14.02 -2.29
CA ASP A 93 5.53 -14.97 -2.94
C ASP A 93 6.23 -15.79 -4.05
N GLU A 94 7.40 -15.35 -4.53
CA GLU A 94 8.22 -16.10 -5.49
C GLU A 94 9.21 -17.04 -4.80
N GLU A 95 9.85 -16.59 -3.72
CA GLU A 95 10.86 -17.36 -3.00
C GLU A 95 10.24 -18.42 -2.07
N THR A 96 9.09 -18.12 -1.47
CA THR A 96 8.47 -18.97 -0.43
C THR A 96 7.15 -19.61 -0.84
N GLY A 97 6.56 -19.21 -1.97
CA GLY A 97 5.28 -19.69 -2.48
C GLY A 97 4.08 -19.01 -1.83
#